data_AF-A0A358WCM7-F1
#
_entry.id   AF-A0A358WCM7-F1
#
_cell.length_a   1.000
_cell.length_b   1.000
_cell.length_c   1.000
_cell.angle_alpha   90.00
_cell.angle_beta   90.00
_cell.angle_gamma   90.00
#
_symmetry.space_group_name_H-M   'P 1'
#
loop_
_entity.id
_entity.type
_entity.pdbx_description
1 polymer ?
#
loop_
_entity_poly.entity_id
_entity_poly.type
_entity_poly.pdbx_seq_one_letter_code
_entity_poly.pdbx_strand_id
1 'polypeptide(L)'
;MNAKDIVSKEFDTVKRGGYDAAEVDTFLKDVSIEYKKMQNENEELEKKLEVLAEKIREYRKDEDALRDALLIAKKQGIAVVNEAKEDAEKIRKEAKEKADKTIKDADALAAKKKEISEKNLADANAKAKQIVDEANAKADEIHTIMMQQTEREQIVLQRTRKEVQDYTTKILAAYSAHIENIRNMPKACENEFVINTVKEVEARKPEDSAFAKKPAPQSKPEPAKPAEKKPEPVKAAVKTEEKPAEVKAEVKKPEEDKAKGDSVLFNLKNEKDDKKAPTAELEFGKNK
;
A
#
# COMPACT_ATOMS: atom_id res chain seq x y z
N MET A 1 -7.01 -71.30 -89.21
CA MET A 1 -6.27 -72.58 -89.08
C MET A 1 -5.61 -72.58 -87.72
N ASN A 2 -5.67 -73.68 -86.99
CA ASN A 2 -4.82 -73.93 -85.83
C ASN A 2 -3.62 -74.78 -86.26
N ALA A 3 -2.63 -74.91 -85.36
CA ALA A 3 -1.44 -75.74 -85.60
C ALA A 3 -1.76 -77.19 -86.04
N LYS A 4 -2.89 -77.78 -85.61
CA LYS A 4 -3.33 -79.12 -86.05
C LYS A 4 -3.71 -79.14 -87.53
N ASP A 5 -4.48 -78.14 -87.97
CA ASP A 5 -5.01 -78.00 -89.34
C ASP A 5 -3.89 -77.87 -90.38
N ILE A 6 -2.71 -77.39 -89.96
CA ILE A 6 -1.49 -77.28 -90.78
C ILE A 6 -0.85 -78.67 -91.02
N VAL A 7 -0.82 -79.52 -89.99
CA VAL A 7 -0.25 -80.89 -90.08
C VAL A 7 -1.21 -81.86 -90.76
N SER A 8 -2.53 -81.67 -90.60
CA SER A 8 -3.55 -82.48 -91.27
C SER A 8 -3.91 -81.95 -92.68
N LYS A 9 -3.00 -81.24 -93.35
CA LYS A 9 -3.26 -80.66 -94.68
C LYS A 9 -2.72 -81.56 -95.79
N GLU A 10 -3.64 -82.22 -96.49
CA GLU A 10 -3.33 -82.99 -97.70
C GLU A 10 -3.21 -82.09 -98.94
N PHE A 11 -2.40 -82.51 -99.92
CA PHE A 11 -2.10 -81.79 -101.16
C PHE A 11 -2.12 -82.74 -102.37
N ASP A 12 -2.58 -82.25 -103.53
CA ASP A 12 -2.63 -83.03 -104.77
C ASP A 12 -1.23 -83.27 -105.39
N THR A 13 -0.93 -84.52 -105.75
CA THR A 13 0.39 -84.89 -106.30
C THR A 13 0.51 -84.64 -107.81
N VAL A 14 1.49 -83.84 -108.24
CA VAL A 14 1.73 -83.49 -109.65
C VAL A 14 2.86 -84.32 -110.25
N LYS A 15 2.59 -85.02 -111.37
CA LYS A 15 3.44 -86.09 -111.93
C LYS A 15 4.82 -85.68 -112.50
N ARG A 16 5.18 -84.39 -112.51
CA ARG A 16 6.46 -83.89 -113.03
C ARG A 16 6.76 -82.50 -112.47
N GLY A 17 7.80 -82.38 -111.64
CA GLY A 17 8.24 -81.11 -111.07
C GLY A 17 7.50 -80.65 -109.80
N GLY A 18 6.85 -81.56 -109.07
CA GLY A 18 6.34 -81.28 -107.72
C GLY A 18 7.46 -81.30 -106.66
N TYR A 19 7.15 -80.76 -105.47
CA TYR A 19 8.01 -80.82 -104.28
C TYR A 19 8.08 -82.24 -103.69
N ASP A 20 9.12 -82.55 -102.91
CA ASP A 20 9.19 -83.79 -102.14
C ASP A 20 8.21 -83.74 -100.96
N ALA A 21 7.32 -84.75 -100.88
CA ALA A 21 6.36 -84.88 -99.79
C ALA A 21 7.04 -85.01 -98.43
N ALA A 22 8.21 -85.65 -98.31
CA ALA A 22 8.91 -85.83 -97.03
C ALA A 22 9.52 -84.52 -96.50
N GLU A 23 10.00 -83.66 -97.41
CA GLU A 23 10.52 -82.33 -97.08
C GLU A 23 9.36 -81.39 -96.70
N VAL A 24 8.27 -81.39 -97.47
CA VAL A 24 7.04 -80.64 -97.19
C VAL A 24 6.42 -81.06 -95.85
N ASP A 25 6.30 -82.36 -95.58
CA ASP A 25 5.82 -82.89 -94.29
C ASP A 25 6.67 -82.46 -93.10
N THR A 26 7.97 -82.24 -93.30
CA THR A 26 8.88 -81.78 -92.25
C THR A 26 8.69 -80.29 -92.01
N PHE A 27 8.67 -79.50 -93.09
CA PHE A 27 8.40 -78.06 -93.04
C PHE A 27 7.02 -77.75 -92.41
N LEU A 28 5.97 -78.53 -92.71
CA LEU A 28 4.64 -78.36 -92.11
C LEU A 28 4.62 -78.65 -90.61
N LYS A 29 5.49 -79.52 -90.09
CA LYS A 29 5.64 -79.75 -88.65
C LYS A 29 6.32 -78.55 -87.98
N ASP A 30 7.38 -78.02 -88.57
CA ASP A 30 8.09 -76.85 -88.03
C ASP A 30 7.21 -75.58 -88.07
N VAL A 31 6.50 -75.36 -89.17
CA VAL A 31 5.50 -74.28 -89.29
C VAL A 31 4.34 -74.47 -88.29
N SER A 32 3.89 -75.70 -88.04
CA SER A 32 2.89 -75.99 -87.02
C SER A 32 3.37 -75.66 -85.60
N ILE A 33 4.63 -75.99 -85.27
CA ILE A 33 5.25 -75.69 -83.97
C ILE A 33 5.37 -74.18 -83.77
N GLU A 34 5.92 -73.45 -84.75
CA GLU A 34 6.11 -72.01 -84.64
C GLU A 34 4.77 -71.26 -84.68
N TYR A 35 3.79 -71.71 -85.45
CA TYR A 35 2.42 -71.16 -85.43
C TYR A 35 1.76 -71.36 -84.05
N LYS A 36 1.92 -72.54 -83.43
CA LYS A 36 1.41 -72.79 -82.07
C LYS A 36 2.08 -71.91 -81.02
N LYS A 37 3.39 -71.71 -81.14
CA LYS A 37 4.14 -70.78 -80.29
C LYS A 37 3.62 -69.35 -80.46
N MET A 38 3.43 -68.87 -81.70
CA MET A 38 2.89 -67.54 -81.97
C MET A 38 1.45 -67.38 -81.46
N GLN A 39 0.60 -68.42 -81.53
CA GLN A 39 -0.72 -68.41 -80.89
C GLN A 39 -0.62 -68.25 -79.36
N ASN A 40 0.24 -69.02 -78.69
CA ASN A 40 0.47 -68.92 -77.25
C ASN A 40 1.01 -67.53 -76.84
N GLU A 41 1.97 -66.99 -77.59
CA GLU A 41 2.57 -65.68 -77.34
C GLU A 41 1.54 -64.55 -77.53
N ASN A 42 0.68 -64.64 -78.56
CA ASN A 42 -0.42 -63.69 -78.75
C ASN A 42 -1.45 -63.75 -77.61
N GLU A 43 -1.87 -64.96 -77.20
CA GLU A 43 -2.74 -65.14 -76.03
C GLU A 43 -2.12 -64.55 -74.74
N GLU A 44 -0.80 -64.69 -74.54
CA GLU A 44 -0.11 -64.13 -73.38
C GLU A 44 -0.01 -62.60 -73.45
N LEU A 45 0.19 -62.04 -74.65
CA LEU A 45 0.19 -60.60 -74.89
C LEU A 45 -1.19 -59.97 -74.71
N GLU A 46 -2.26 -60.64 -75.15
CA GLU A 46 -3.65 -60.20 -74.93
C GLU A 46 -3.98 -60.16 -73.43
N LYS A 47 -3.64 -61.23 -72.68
CA LYS A 47 -3.80 -61.27 -71.21
C LYS A 47 -2.98 -60.20 -70.50
N LYS A 48 -1.76 -59.90 -70.97
CA LYS A 48 -0.93 -58.79 -70.45
C LYS A 48 -1.56 -57.42 -70.75
N LEU A 49 -2.12 -57.22 -71.94
CA LEU A 49 -2.81 -55.99 -72.33
C LEU A 49 -4.07 -55.75 -71.49
N GLU A 50 -4.84 -56.79 -71.21
CA GLU A 50 -6.02 -56.71 -70.34
C GLU A 50 -5.63 -56.27 -68.92
N VAL A 51 -4.66 -56.96 -68.29
CA VAL A 51 -4.16 -56.60 -66.94
C VAL A 51 -3.53 -55.19 -66.89
N LEU A 52 -2.86 -54.73 -67.95
CA LEU A 52 -2.38 -53.35 -68.04
C LEU A 52 -3.53 -52.35 -68.17
N ALA A 53 -4.56 -52.65 -68.98
CA ALA A 53 -5.72 -51.79 -69.15
C ALA A 53 -6.55 -51.66 -67.87
N GLU A 54 -6.67 -52.73 -67.08
CA GLU A 54 -7.28 -52.69 -65.74
C GLU A 54 -6.49 -51.81 -64.78
N LYS A 55 -5.16 -52.01 -64.66
CA LYS A 55 -4.31 -51.16 -63.81
C LYS A 55 -4.32 -49.69 -64.21
N ILE A 56 -4.44 -49.38 -65.51
CA ILE A 56 -4.58 -48.00 -65.98
C ILE A 56 -5.94 -47.39 -65.57
N ARG A 57 -7.02 -48.19 -65.49
CA ARG A 57 -8.32 -47.73 -64.95
C ARG A 57 -8.25 -47.54 -63.42
N GLU A 58 -7.59 -48.45 -62.72
CA GLU A 58 -7.36 -48.40 -61.27
C GLU A 58 -6.57 -47.14 -60.89
N TYR A 59 -5.38 -46.93 -61.46
CA TYR A 59 -4.56 -45.75 -61.18
C TYR A 59 -5.24 -44.42 -61.54
N ARG A 60 -6.11 -44.37 -62.56
CA ARG A 60 -6.91 -43.16 -62.86
C ARG A 60 -7.95 -42.88 -61.79
N LYS A 61 -8.65 -43.93 -61.32
CA LYS A 61 -9.62 -43.82 -60.23
C LYS A 61 -8.94 -43.38 -58.92
N ASP A 62 -7.75 -43.90 -58.63
CA ASP A 62 -6.96 -43.51 -57.48
C ASP A 62 -6.41 -42.09 -57.61
N GLU A 63 -6.00 -41.65 -58.82
CA GLU A 63 -5.59 -40.27 -59.07
C GLU A 63 -6.75 -39.29 -58.84
N ASP A 64 -7.95 -39.59 -59.35
CA ASP A 64 -9.13 -38.76 -59.13
C ASP A 64 -9.57 -38.75 -57.66
N ALA A 65 -9.54 -39.89 -56.96
CA ALA A 65 -9.78 -39.95 -55.51
C ALA A 65 -8.74 -39.14 -54.70
N LEU A 66 -7.47 -39.15 -55.11
CA LEU A 66 -6.40 -38.36 -54.49
C LEU A 66 -6.57 -36.85 -54.77
N ARG A 67 -6.98 -36.48 -55.98
CA ARG A 67 -7.31 -35.09 -56.36
C ARG A 67 -8.47 -34.56 -55.50
N ASP A 68 -9.54 -35.35 -55.34
CA ASP A 68 -10.67 -34.99 -54.48
C ASP A 68 -10.26 -34.89 -53.00
N ALA A 69 -9.46 -35.84 -52.49
CA ALA A 69 -8.92 -35.77 -51.14
C ALA A 69 -8.07 -34.50 -50.90
N LEU A 70 -7.23 -34.10 -51.87
CA LEU A 70 -6.45 -32.86 -51.82
C LEU A 70 -7.34 -31.61 -51.88
N LEU A 71 -8.42 -31.62 -52.67
CA LEU A 71 -9.39 -30.52 -52.74
C LEU A 71 -10.19 -30.38 -51.43
N ILE A 72 -10.57 -31.50 -50.81
CA ILE A 72 -11.23 -31.53 -49.50
C ILE A 72 -10.24 -31.03 -48.42
N ALA A 73 -9.02 -31.55 -48.36
CA ALA A 73 -7.99 -31.12 -47.41
C ALA A 73 -7.68 -29.61 -47.54
N LYS A 74 -7.61 -29.08 -48.76
CA LYS A 74 -7.43 -27.64 -49.02
C LYS A 74 -8.62 -26.82 -48.51
N LYS A 75 -9.86 -27.26 -48.74
CA LYS A 75 -11.07 -26.60 -48.20
C LYS A 75 -11.09 -26.64 -46.67
N GLN A 76 -10.80 -27.79 -46.07
CA GLN A 76 -10.71 -27.99 -44.63
C GLN A 76 -9.67 -27.05 -44.00
N GLY A 77 -8.47 -26.97 -44.58
CA GLY A 77 -7.40 -26.08 -44.11
C GLY A 77 -7.77 -24.60 -44.19
N ILE A 78 -8.44 -24.17 -45.27
CA ILE A 78 -8.94 -22.79 -45.40
C ILE A 78 -10.04 -22.50 -44.35
N ALA A 79 -10.95 -23.45 -44.12
CA ALA A 79 -12.01 -23.30 -43.11
C ALA A 79 -11.42 -23.12 -41.70
N VAL A 80 -10.55 -24.05 -41.27
CA VAL A 80 -9.87 -23.98 -39.95
C VAL A 80 -9.05 -22.70 -39.79
N VAL A 81 -8.36 -22.24 -40.85
CA VAL A 81 -7.59 -20.99 -40.82
C VAL A 81 -8.48 -19.74 -40.76
N ASN A 82 -9.73 -19.79 -41.23
CA ASN A 82 -10.67 -18.68 -41.12
C ASN A 82 -11.40 -18.70 -39.77
N GLU A 83 -11.88 -19.86 -39.32
CA GLU A 83 -12.46 -20.08 -37.99
C GLU A 83 -11.50 -19.61 -36.88
N ALA A 84 -10.22 -20.02 -36.94
CA ALA A 84 -9.20 -19.57 -35.99
C ALA A 84 -8.90 -18.06 -36.05
N LYS A 85 -9.15 -17.38 -37.18
CA LYS A 85 -9.04 -15.90 -37.26
C LYS A 85 -10.26 -15.24 -36.65
N GLU A 86 -11.47 -15.72 -36.95
CA GLU A 86 -12.73 -15.19 -36.43
C GLU A 86 -12.76 -15.31 -34.90
N ASP A 87 -12.39 -16.47 -34.34
CA ASP A 87 -12.24 -16.64 -32.89
C ASP A 87 -11.11 -15.77 -32.32
N ALA A 88 -9.96 -15.64 -33.00
CA ALA A 88 -8.89 -14.74 -32.54
C ALA A 88 -9.32 -13.25 -32.58
N GLU A 89 -10.18 -12.83 -33.50
CA GLU A 89 -10.75 -11.49 -33.55
C GLU A 89 -11.83 -11.28 -32.48
N LYS A 90 -12.71 -12.27 -32.28
CA LYS A 90 -13.69 -12.29 -31.19
C LYS A 90 -13.03 -12.22 -29.82
N ILE A 91 -12.02 -13.04 -29.54
CA ILE A 91 -11.21 -13.00 -28.30
C ILE A 91 -10.55 -11.63 -28.13
N ARG A 92 -9.95 -11.05 -29.19
CA ARG A 92 -9.35 -9.71 -29.13
C ARG A 92 -10.38 -8.60 -28.91
N LYS A 93 -11.61 -8.73 -29.43
CA LYS A 93 -12.72 -7.80 -29.21
C LYS A 93 -13.23 -7.91 -27.77
N GLU A 94 -13.56 -9.10 -27.30
CA GLU A 94 -13.99 -9.34 -25.92
C GLU A 94 -12.94 -8.88 -24.90
N ALA A 95 -11.65 -9.13 -25.16
CA ALA A 95 -10.57 -8.68 -24.29
C ALA A 95 -10.48 -7.15 -24.21
N LYS A 96 -10.65 -6.45 -25.34
CA LYS A 96 -10.75 -4.98 -25.38
C LYS A 96 -11.97 -4.47 -24.64
N GLU A 97 -13.16 -5.02 -24.89
CA GLU A 97 -14.40 -4.61 -24.22
C GLU A 97 -14.33 -4.83 -22.70
N LYS A 98 -13.71 -5.93 -22.25
CA LYS A 98 -13.45 -6.21 -20.82
C LYS A 98 -12.43 -5.22 -20.23
N ALA A 99 -11.35 -4.90 -20.96
CA ALA A 99 -10.35 -3.92 -20.53
C ALA A 99 -10.92 -2.49 -20.46
N ASP A 100 -11.59 -2.02 -21.51
CA ASP A 100 -12.24 -0.70 -21.59
C ASP A 100 -13.29 -0.53 -20.48
N LYS A 101 -14.04 -1.59 -20.16
CA LYS A 101 -14.96 -1.59 -19.02
C LYS A 101 -14.20 -1.49 -17.69
N THR A 102 -13.16 -2.29 -17.49
CA THR A 102 -12.36 -2.27 -16.26
C THR A 102 -11.70 -0.91 -16.02
N ILE A 103 -11.22 -0.25 -17.08
CA ILE A 103 -10.69 1.12 -17.03
C ILE A 103 -11.78 2.10 -16.61
N LYS A 104 -12.95 2.10 -17.28
CA LYS A 104 -14.08 2.98 -16.94
C LYS A 104 -14.59 2.78 -15.51
N ASP A 105 -14.68 1.53 -15.05
CA ASP A 105 -15.09 1.20 -13.68
C ASP A 105 -14.02 1.69 -12.67
N ALA A 106 -12.73 1.56 -12.98
CA ALA A 106 -11.63 2.06 -12.16
C ALA A 106 -11.59 3.61 -12.10
N ASP A 107 -11.75 4.29 -13.24
CA ASP A 107 -11.81 5.75 -13.34
C ASP A 107 -13.03 6.30 -12.58
N ALA A 108 -14.20 5.67 -12.70
CA ALA A 108 -15.39 6.04 -11.96
C ALA A 108 -15.22 5.85 -10.43
N LEU A 109 -14.50 4.80 -10.01
CA LEU A 109 -14.13 4.61 -8.60
C LEU A 109 -13.08 5.62 -8.12
N ALA A 110 -12.11 5.99 -8.96
CA ALA A 110 -11.12 7.01 -8.66
C ALA A 110 -11.76 8.40 -8.52
N ALA A 111 -12.66 8.78 -9.44
CA ALA A 111 -13.43 10.01 -9.39
C ALA A 111 -14.29 10.09 -8.12
N LYS A 112 -15.05 9.02 -7.79
CA LYS A 112 -15.83 8.95 -6.55
C LYS A 112 -14.96 9.03 -5.30
N LYS A 113 -13.81 8.35 -5.25
CA LYS A 113 -12.86 8.45 -4.13
C LYS A 113 -12.31 9.87 -3.98
N LYS A 114 -11.99 10.54 -5.09
CA LYS A 114 -11.55 11.93 -5.11
C LYS A 114 -12.65 12.85 -4.54
N GLU A 115 -13.86 12.79 -5.08
CA GLU A 115 -15.01 13.58 -4.62
C GLU A 115 -15.30 13.39 -3.12
N ILE A 116 -15.27 12.14 -2.63
CA ILE A 116 -15.43 11.82 -1.21
C ILE A 116 -14.28 12.40 -0.38
N SER A 117 -13.03 12.33 -0.86
CA SER A 117 -11.88 12.90 -0.15
C SER A 117 -11.93 14.43 -0.09
N GLU A 118 -12.39 15.09 -1.16
CA GLU A 118 -12.57 16.55 -1.23
C GLU A 118 -13.69 17.01 -0.30
N LYS A 119 -14.82 16.28 -0.26
CA LYS A 119 -15.91 16.52 0.70
C LYS A 119 -15.46 16.32 2.16
N ASN A 120 -14.78 15.22 2.47
CA ASN A 120 -14.26 14.96 3.81
C ASN A 120 -13.26 16.03 4.27
N LEU A 121 -12.41 16.52 3.36
CA LEU A 121 -11.44 17.59 3.63
C LEU A 121 -12.14 18.95 3.81
N ALA A 122 -13.17 19.25 3.01
CA ALA A 122 -13.99 20.45 3.18
C ALA A 122 -14.74 20.44 4.53
N ASP A 123 -15.38 19.33 4.89
CA ASP A 123 -16.07 19.14 6.17
C ASP A 123 -15.12 19.24 7.37
N ALA A 124 -13.92 18.67 7.26
CA ALA A 124 -12.88 18.76 8.29
C ALA A 124 -12.40 20.22 8.46
N ASN A 125 -12.14 20.92 7.36
CA ASN A 125 -11.74 22.33 7.40
C ASN A 125 -12.86 23.25 7.92
N ALA A 126 -14.13 22.98 7.58
CA ALA A 126 -15.27 23.72 8.09
C ALA A 126 -15.41 23.56 9.62
N LYS A 127 -15.30 22.33 10.13
CA LYS A 127 -15.32 22.04 11.58
C LYS A 127 -14.12 22.64 12.29
N ALA A 128 -12.91 22.55 11.71
CA ALA A 128 -11.72 23.19 12.26
C ALA A 128 -11.86 24.71 12.35
N LYS A 129 -12.43 25.36 11.31
CA LYS A 129 -12.72 26.79 11.34
C LYS A 129 -13.76 27.13 12.42
N GLN A 130 -14.85 26.38 12.52
CA GLN A 130 -15.87 26.59 13.56
C GLN A 130 -15.28 26.52 14.98
N ILE A 131 -14.41 25.55 15.25
CA ILE A 131 -13.73 25.41 16.55
C ILE A 131 -12.80 26.61 16.82
N VAL A 132 -12.07 27.10 15.82
CA VAL A 132 -11.21 28.29 15.94
C VAL A 132 -12.03 29.56 16.13
N ASP A 133 -13.09 29.76 15.35
CA ASP A 133 -14.00 30.91 15.47
C ASP A 133 -14.69 30.93 16.85
N GLU A 134 -15.15 29.79 17.36
CA GLU A 134 -15.75 29.65 18.70
C GLU A 134 -14.74 29.86 19.83
N ALA A 135 -13.50 29.37 19.68
CA ALA A 135 -12.43 29.59 20.65
C ALA A 135 -12.00 31.06 20.71
N ASN A 136 -11.91 31.74 19.56
CA ASN A 136 -11.61 33.17 19.47
C ASN A 136 -12.72 34.00 20.12
N ALA A 137 -14.00 33.74 19.80
CA ALA A 137 -15.12 34.46 20.40
C ALA A 137 -15.13 34.36 21.94
N LYS A 138 -14.85 33.17 22.49
CA LYS A 138 -14.71 32.97 23.95
C LYS A 138 -13.48 33.67 24.53
N ALA A 139 -12.38 33.73 23.78
CA ALA A 139 -11.20 34.50 24.20
C ALA A 139 -11.49 36.00 24.25
N ASP A 140 -12.22 36.55 23.28
CA ASP A 140 -12.64 37.95 23.23
C ASP A 140 -13.64 38.30 24.34
N GLU A 141 -14.58 37.41 24.66
CA GLU A 141 -15.48 37.54 25.83
C GLU A 141 -14.68 37.58 27.15
N ILE A 142 -13.77 36.62 27.36
CA ILE A 142 -12.92 36.56 28.56
C ILE A 142 -12.04 37.80 28.66
N HIS A 143 -11.43 38.23 27.56
CA HIS A 143 -10.59 39.43 27.51
C HIS A 143 -11.40 40.69 27.85
N THR A 144 -12.61 40.83 27.31
CA THR A 144 -13.52 41.95 27.62
C THR A 144 -13.91 41.98 29.10
N ILE A 145 -14.23 40.83 29.69
CA ILE A 145 -14.55 40.72 31.12
C ILE A 145 -13.32 41.07 31.98
N MET A 146 -12.14 40.55 31.62
CA MET A 146 -10.89 40.80 32.33
C MET A 146 -10.46 42.28 32.26
N MET A 147 -10.63 42.95 31.11
CA MET A 147 -10.42 44.39 30.99
C MET A 147 -11.36 45.17 31.93
N GLN A 148 -12.67 44.87 31.91
CA GLN A 148 -13.63 45.55 32.79
C GLN A 148 -13.35 45.30 34.28
N GLN A 149 -12.88 44.11 34.67
CA GLN A 149 -12.45 43.85 36.05
C GLN A 149 -11.21 44.69 36.41
N THR A 150 -10.19 44.67 35.54
CA THR A 150 -8.94 45.43 35.71
C THR A 150 -9.21 46.94 35.83
N GLU A 151 -10.09 47.50 34.99
CA GLU A 151 -10.49 48.92 35.06
C GLU A 151 -11.19 49.26 36.38
N ARG A 152 -12.12 48.42 36.84
CA ARG A 152 -12.83 48.60 38.13
C ARG A 152 -11.84 48.56 39.29
N GLU A 153 -10.90 47.61 39.30
CA GLU A 153 -9.85 47.51 40.30
C GLU A 153 -8.92 48.73 40.28
N GLN A 154 -8.48 49.18 39.10
CA GLN A 154 -7.69 50.41 38.96
C GLN A 154 -8.44 51.65 39.50
N ILE A 155 -9.74 51.79 39.23
CA ILE A 155 -10.55 52.89 39.76
C ILE A 155 -10.63 52.84 41.29
N VAL A 156 -10.81 51.65 41.88
CA VAL A 156 -10.82 51.48 43.35
C VAL A 156 -9.44 51.79 43.95
N LEU A 157 -8.36 51.33 43.33
CA LEU A 157 -6.98 51.62 43.75
C LEU A 157 -6.62 53.10 43.62
N GLN A 158 -7.14 53.81 42.62
CA GLN A 158 -6.97 55.26 42.49
C GLN A 158 -7.76 56.03 43.56
N ARG A 159 -9.02 55.65 43.83
CA ARG A 159 -9.87 56.28 44.87
C ARG A 159 -9.26 56.11 46.26
N THR A 160 -8.91 54.88 46.63
CA THR A 160 -8.29 54.59 47.94
C THR A 160 -6.93 55.26 48.12
N ARG A 161 -6.10 55.33 47.06
CA ARG A 161 -4.87 56.15 47.08
C ARG A 161 -5.16 57.63 47.33
N LYS A 162 -6.18 58.18 46.68
CA LYS A 162 -6.59 59.58 46.90
C LYS A 162 -7.13 59.79 48.32
N GLU A 163 -7.98 58.90 48.82
CA GLU A 163 -8.51 58.98 50.20
C GLU A 163 -7.39 58.95 51.25
N VAL A 164 -6.35 58.13 51.04
CA VAL A 164 -5.13 58.13 51.87
C VAL A 164 -4.35 59.44 51.75
N GLN A 165 -4.22 60.01 50.55
CA GLN A 165 -3.58 61.32 50.33
C GLN A 165 -4.36 62.47 50.97
N ASP A 166 -5.69 62.49 50.82
CA ASP A 166 -6.60 63.49 51.42
C ASP A 166 -6.56 63.38 52.95
N TYR A 167 -6.54 62.15 53.51
CA TYR A 167 -6.39 61.90 54.96
C TYR A 167 -5.01 62.33 55.48
N THR A 168 -3.93 62.00 54.77
CA THR A 168 -2.56 62.43 55.11
C THR A 168 -2.45 63.95 55.08
N THR A 169 -3.04 64.60 54.06
CA THR A 169 -3.07 66.06 53.92
C THR A 169 -3.85 66.71 55.06
N LYS A 170 -5.01 66.14 55.44
CA LYS A 170 -5.81 66.59 56.59
C LYS A 170 -5.06 66.46 57.92
N ILE A 171 -4.30 65.37 58.11
CA ILE A 171 -3.44 65.18 59.28
C ILE A 171 -2.29 66.21 59.29
N LEU A 172 -1.60 66.40 58.18
CA LEU A 172 -0.52 67.38 58.08
C LEU A 172 -1.01 68.82 58.31
N ALA A 173 -2.18 69.18 57.78
CA ALA A 173 -2.82 70.47 58.02
C ALA A 173 -3.25 70.66 59.48
N ALA A 174 -3.74 69.61 60.15
CA ALA A 174 -4.04 69.66 61.59
C ALA A 174 -2.76 69.84 62.41
N TYR A 175 -1.68 69.12 62.10
CA TYR A 175 -0.38 69.30 62.76
C TYR A 175 0.21 70.69 62.51
N SER A 176 0.16 71.23 61.28
CA SER A 176 0.64 72.59 61.00
C SER A 176 -0.18 73.64 61.73
N ALA A 177 -1.50 73.49 61.79
CA ALA A 177 -2.37 74.36 62.59
C ALA A 177 -2.09 74.25 64.10
N HIS A 178 -1.76 73.07 64.63
CA HIS A 178 -1.31 72.94 66.02
C HIS A 178 0.04 73.64 66.25
N ILE A 179 1.01 73.49 65.35
CA ILE A 179 2.31 74.19 65.42
C ILE A 179 2.11 75.72 65.34
N GLU A 180 1.21 76.19 64.47
CA GLU A 180 0.88 77.61 64.34
C GLU A 180 0.15 78.16 65.57
N ASN A 181 -0.79 77.40 66.16
CA ASN A 181 -1.42 77.77 67.44
C ASN A 181 -0.41 77.80 68.60
N ILE A 182 0.56 76.88 68.64
CA ILE A 182 1.67 76.89 69.62
C ILE A 182 2.58 78.11 69.39
N ARG A 183 2.77 78.54 68.14
CA ARG A 183 3.55 79.74 67.77
C ARG A 183 2.81 81.05 68.05
N ASN A 184 1.49 81.05 67.94
CA ASN A 184 0.61 82.20 68.13
C ASN A 184 0.08 82.32 69.57
N MET A 185 0.44 81.39 70.46
CA MET A 185 0.40 81.63 71.91
C MET A 185 1.17 82.91 72.22
N PRO A 186 0.56 83.90 72.90
CA PRO A 186 1.32 85.06 73.36
C PRO A 186 2.40 84.60 74.35
N LYS A 187 3.52 85.34 74.40
CA LYS A 187 4.68 85.10 75.29
C LYS A 187 4.38 85.32 76.79
N ALA A 188 3.14 85.13 77.24
CA ALA A 188 2.68 85.20 78.63
C ALA A 188 3.16 84.02 79.51
N CYS A 189 4.33 83.44 79.18
CA CYS A 189 5.10 82.51 79.99
C CYS A 189 6.62 82.81 79.93
N GLU A 190 7.01 84.01 79.48
CA GLU A 190 8.36 84.55 79.72
C GLU A 190 8.40 85.18 81.12
N ASN A 191 8.59 84.33 82.13
CA ASN A 191 8.83 84.78 83.50
C ASN A 191 10.27 85.36 83.55
N GLU A 192 10.42 86.67 83.79
CA GLU A 192 11.67 87.43 83.51
C GLU A 192 12.94 86.85 84.16
N PHE A 193 12.78 86.10 85.24
CA PHE A 193 13.84 85.41 85.98
C PHE A 193 14.71 84.45 85.14
N VAL A 194 14.15 83.87 84.06
CA VAL A 194 14.85 82.87 83.24
C VAL A 194 15.85 83.51 82.26
N ILE A 195 15.60 84.74 81.80
CA ILE A 195 16.44 85.40 80.79
C ILE A 195 17.78 85.88 81.37
N ASN A 196 17.80 86.31 82.64
CA ASN A 196 19.02 86.74 83.31
C ASN A 196 19.89 85.55 83.75
N THR A 197 19.28 84.47 84.24
CA THR A 197 20.00 83.28 84.71
C THR A 197 20.71 82.53 83.58
N VAL A 198 20.12 82.41 82.38
CA VAL A 198 20.81 81.79 81.24
C VAL A 198 22.02 82.61 80.77
N LYS A 199 21.90 83.95 80.73
CA LYS A 199 23.01 84.85 80.35
C LYS A 199 24.20 84.79 81.30
N GLU A 200 23.98 84.50 82.58
CA GLU A 200 25.04 84.40 83.59
C GLU A 200 25.69 83.01 83.65
N VAL A 201 24.96 81.96 83.25
CA VAL A 201 25.43 80.56 83.26
C VAL A 201 26.14 80.16 81.96
N GLU A 202 25.65 80.56 80.79
CA GLU A 202 26.24 80.16 79.49
C GLU A 202 27.57 80.89 79.17
N ALA A 203 27.91 81.90 79.98
CA ALA A 203 29.24 82.54 79.99
C ALA A 203 30.37 81.64 80.54
N ARG A 204 30.06 80.40 80.99
CA ARG A 204 31.05 79.40 81.43
C ARG A 204 31.06 78.15 80.57
N LYS A 205 32.07 78.07 79.70
CA LYS A 205 32.76 76.80 79.35
C LYS A 205 33.86 76.54 80.40
N PRO A 206 34.35 75.30 80.63
CA PRO A 206 34.30 74.17 79.71
C PRO A 206 33.83 72.81 80.30
N GLU A 207 33.67 71.85 79.39
CA GLU A 207 34.10 70.42 79.40
C GLU A 207 33.85 69.47 80.60
N ASP A 208 33.83 68.17 80.25
CA ASP A 208 33.87 66.97 81.10
C ASP A 208 32.69 66.70 82.07
N SER A 209 32.37 65.45 82.44
CA SER A 209 32.52 64.12 81.80
C SER A 209 31.75 63.08 82.66
N ALA A 210 31.92 61.80 82.35
CA ALA A 210 31.89 60.69 83.32
C ALA A 210 30.58 60.31 84.09
N PHE A 211 29.93 59.26 83.56
CA PHE A 211 29.89 57.92 84.21
C PHE A 211 28.84 57.55 85.29
N ALA A 212 27.71 56.94 84.89
CA ALA A 212 27.01 55.83 85.60
C ALA A 212 25.77 55.33 84.81
N LYS A 213 25.32 54.05 84.85
CA LYS A 213 26.02 52.74 84.95
C LYS A 213 25.09 51.60 84.44
N LYS A 214 25.68 50.53 83.89
CA LYS A 214 25.07 49.23 83.45
C LYS A 214 24.58 48.35 84.64
N PRO A 215 23.96 47.14 84.46
CA PRO A 215 23.06 46.57 83.41
C PRO A 215 21.96 45.57 83.94
N ALA A 216 21.26 44.86 83.02
CA ALA A 216 20.72 43.47 83.16
C ALA A 216 19.44 43.27 84.05
N PRO A 217 18.69 42.12 83.99
CA PRO A 217 19.01 40.80 83.40
C PRO A 217 17.94 40.18 82.44
N GLN A 218 18.05 38.86 82.21
CA GLN A 218 17.37 38.04 81.19
C GLN A 218 16.18 37.22 81.74
N SER A 219 15.31 36.70 80.85
CA SER A 219 14.66 35.38 81.04
C SER A 219 14.14 34.77 79.73
N LYS A 220 14.28 33.44 79.56
CA LYS A 220 13.61 32.60 78.54
C LYS A 220 13.41 31.20 79.14
N PRO A 221 12.25 30.54 78.92
CA PRO A 221 12.27 29.08 78.75
C PRO A 221 11.32 28.53 77.65
N GLU A 222 11.64 27.32 77.20
CA GLU A 222 10.80 26.36 76.44
C GLU A 222 10.13 25.36 77.44
N PRO A 223 9.17 24.45 77.11
CA PRO A 223 9.02 23.60 75.90
C PRO A 223 7.55 23.53 75.34
N ALA A 224 7.09 22.65 74.43
CA ALA A 224 7.53 21.30 74.01
C ALA A 224 7.11 20.83 72.58
N LYS A 225 7.60 19.64 72.18
CA LYS A 225 7.28 18.78 71.01
C LYS A 225 6.50 17.52 71.47
N PRO A 226 6.14 16.48 70.66
CA PRO A 226 6.44 16.11 69.24
C PRO A 226 5.15 16.04 68.36
N ALA A 227 5.06 15.51 67.12
CA ALA A 227 5.82 14.56 66.28
C ALA A 227 5.76 14.97 64.77
N GLU A 228 6.77 14.72 63.93
CA GLU A 228 7.00 13.51 63.09
C GLU A 228 5.82 13.15 62.14
N LYS A 229 6.00 12.98 60.81
CA LYS A 229 7.09 12.32 60.07
C LYS A 229 7.52 13.00 58.73
N LYS A 230 8.72 12.62 58.25
CA LYS A 230 9.22 12.71 56.84
C LYS A 230 8.83 11.42 56.06
N PRO A 231 9.05 11.23 54.73
CA PRO A 231 10.03 11.82 53.77
C PRO A 231 9.36 12.74 52.71
N GLU A 232 9.99 13.52 51.82
CA GLU A 232 11.28 13.45 51.05
C GLU A 232 11.24 12.49 49.82
N PRO A 233 12.00 12.72 48.72
CA PRO A 233 12.67 13.94 48.22
C PRO A 233 11.70 14.80 47.37
N VAL A 234 11.92 15.45 46.20
CA VAL A 234 13.04 15.64 45.24
C VAL A 234 12.90 17.03 44.57
N LYS A 235 13.70 17.36 43.53
CA LYS A 235 13.52 18.52 42.62
C LYS A 235 13.97 18.17 41.19
N ALA A 236 13.45 18.87 40.19
CA ALA A 236 14.14 19.12 38.92
C ALA A 236 13.69 20.47 38.33
N ALA A 237 14.64 21.27 37.83
CA ALA A 237 14.40 22.53 37.13
C ALA A 237 15.18 22.51 35.81
N VAL A 238 14.70 23.22 34.77
CA VAL A 238 15.33 23.20 33.44
C VAL A 238 15.47 24.62 32.86
N LYS A 239 16.72 25.07 32.79
CA LYS A 239 17.30 26.19 32.02
C LYS A 239 18.84 26.01 32.09
N THR A 240 19.67 26.30 31.09
CA THR A 240 19.46 26.76 29.70
C THR A 240 20.72 26.41 28.88
N GLU A 241 20.60 26.36 27.54
CA GLU A 241 21.72 26.46 26.56
C GLU A 241 22.75 25.29 26.60
N GLU A 242 23.66 25.06 25.64
CA GLU A 242 24.11 25.87 24.48
C GLU A 242 24.28 25.03 23.18
N LYS A 243 25.21 25.37 22.26
CA LYS A 243 25.17 25.02 20.81
C LYS A 243 26.39 24.17 20.30
N PRO A 244 26.76 24.12 19.00
CA PRO A 244 26.66 22.93 18.12
C PRO A 244 27.97 22.18 17.79
N ALA A 245 27.84 21.04 17.07
CA ALA A 245 28.88 20.45 16.23
C ALA A 245 28.29 19.75 14.98
N GLU A 246 29.06 19.65 13.89
CA GLU A 246 28.73 18.94 12.64
C GLU A 246 29.34 17.52 12.59
N VAL A 247 28.89 16.67 11.65
CA VAL A 247 29.75 15.92 10.69
C VAL A 247 28.87 15.17 9.65
N LYS A 248 29.49 14.77 8.52
CA LYS A 248 28.85 14.27 7.29
C LYS A 248 28.37 12.81 7.33
N ALA A 249 27.56 12.45 6.33
CA ALA A 249 27.13 11.09 6.01
C ALA A 249 28.21 10.26 5.28
N GLU A 250 28.03 8.93 5.24
CA GLU A 250 28.63 8.05 4.25
C GLU A 250 27.68 6.88 3.87
N VAL A 251 27.95 6.19 2.77
CA VAL A 251 27.06 5.19 2.13
C VAL A 251 27.82 3.89 1.86
N LYS A 252 27.22 2.71 2.09
CA LYS A 252 27.69 1.43 1.50
C LYS A 252 26.67 0.27 1.47
N LYS A 253 26.65 -0.39 0.30
CA LYS A 253 26.18 -1.74 -0.11
C LYS A 253 27.00 -2.09 -1.39
N PRO A 254 27.00 -3.32 -1.99
CA PRO A 254 26.14 -4.51 -1.82
C PRO A 254 26.64 -5.45 -0.67
N GLU A 255 26.79 -6.78 -0.65
CA GLU A 255 26.70 -7.98 -1.55
C GLU A 255 26.05 -9.14 -0.72
N GLU A 256 25.28 -10.10 -1.25
CA GLU A 256 25.55 -11.21 -2.20
C GLU A 256 26.55 -12.29 -1.75
N ASP A 257 26.04 -13.42 -1.22
CA ASP A 257 26.41 -14.75 -1.72
C ASP A 257 25.26 -15.78 -1.54
N LYS A 258 25.45 -16.97 -2.11
CA LYS A 258 24.55 -18.12 -2.35
C LYS A 258 24.95 -19.31 -1.45
N ALA A 259 24.25 -20.44 -1.31
CA ALA A 259 22.84 -20.83 -1.42
C ALA A 259 22.70 -22.32 -1.00
N LYS A 260 21.47 -22.87 -1.06
CA LYS A 260 21.07 -24.30 -0.98
C LYS A 260 20.97 -24.93 0.42
N GLY A 261 19.99 -25.83 0.57
CA GLY A 261 19.73 -26.61 1.77
C GLY A 261 18.29 -27.12 1.83
N ASP A 262 17.92 -28.07 0.97
CA ASP A 262 16.57 -28.66 0.96
C ASP A 262 16.27 -29.48 2.22
N SER A 263 15.06 -29.34 2.77
CA SER A 263 14.49 -30.33 3.69
C SER A 263 12.96 -30.27 3.69
N VAL A 264 12.33 -31.12 2.89
CA VAL A 264 10.87 -31.38 2.99
C VAL A 264 10.65 -32.33 4.15
N LEU A 265 10.05 -31.84 5.24
CA LEU A 265 9.86 -32.61 6.47
C LEU A 265 8.39 -32.66 6.89
N PHE A 266 7.65 -33.56 6.25
CA PHE A 266 6.30 -33.94 6.66
C PHE A 266 6.18 -35.46 6.69
N ASN A 267 6.32 -36.07 7.88
CA ASN A 267 5.86 -37.45 8.10
C ASN A 267 5.63 -37.75 9.59
N LEU A 268 4.37 -37.60 9.99
CA LEU A 268 3.61 -38.49 10.86
C LEU A 268 4.38 -39.64 11.54
N LYS A 269 4.59 -39.55 12.87
CA LYS A 269 4.25 -40.66 13.78
C LYS A 269 4.13 -40.25 15.25
N ASN A 270 2.99 -40.55 15.85
CA ASN A 270 2.93 -41.17 17.18
C ASN A 270 1.56 -41.83 17.38
N GLU A 271 1.56 -42.97 18.07
CA GLU A 271 0.48 -43.94 18.08
C GLU A 271 0.48 -44.65 19.44
N LYS A 272 -0.60 -44.51 20.22
CA LYS A 272 -1.03 -45.49 21.23
C LYS A 272 -2.41 -45.17 21.82
N ASP A 273 -3.15 -46.24 22.04
CA ASP A 273 -4.54 -46.33 22.45
C ASP A 273 -4.78 -45.89 23.91
N ASP A 274 -6.04 -45.55 24.25
CA ASP A 274 -6.81 -46.55 25.01
C ASP A 274 -8.35 -46.44 24.98
N LYS A 275 -8.97 -47.48 24.40
CA LYS A 275 -10.25 -48.13 24.75
C LYS A 275 -11.41 -47.30 25.35
N LYS A 276 -12.46 -47.07 24.54
CA LYS A 276 -13.78 -47.72 24.77
C LYS A 276 -14.58 -47.85 23.48
N ALA A 277 -15.43 -48.88 23.40
CA ALA A 277 -16.08 -49.36 22.17
C ALA A 277 -17.63 -49.24 22.26
N PRO A 278 -18.46 -49.76 21.33
CA PRO A 278 -19.28 -48.86 20.52
C PRO A 278 -20.79 -49.18 20.48
N THR A 279 -21.58 -48.26 19.94
CA THR A 279 -22.88 -48.54 19.32
C THR A 279 -23.02 -47.72 18.05
N ALA A 280 -23.31 -48.38 16.93
CA ALA A 280 -23.73 -47.71 15.70
C ALA A 280 -25.25 -47.57 15.69
N GLU A 281 -25.76 -46.54 15.03
CA GLU A 281 -26.94 -46.69 14.16
C GLU A 281 -26.97 -45.55 13.12
N LEU A 282 -27.55 -45.82 11.95
CA LEU A 282 -27.72 -44.85 10.88
C LEU A 282 -29.18 -44.43 10.78
N GLU A 283 -29.45 -43.13 10.68
CA GLU A 283 -30.67 -42.63 10.03
C GLU A 283 -30.32 -41.67 8.90
N PHE A 284 -30.37 -42.18 7.67
CA PHE A 284 -30.41 -41.34 6.46
C PHE A 284 -31.86 -40.93 6.17
N GLY A 285 -32.10 -39.61 6.20
CA GLY A 285 -33.07 -38.92 5.34
C GLY A 285 -34.55 -39.31 5.43
N LYS A 286 -35.34 -38.48 6.11
CA LYS A 286 -36.75 -38.20 5.78
C LYS A 286 -37.08 -36.74 6.08
N ASN A 287 -37.50 -36.00 5.06
CA ASN A 287 -38.90 -35.60 4.94
C ASN A 287 -39.22 -35.15 3.50
N LYS A 288 -40.51 -35.09 3.20
CA LYS A 288 -41.09 -34.68 1.92
C LYS A 288 -41.49 -33.20 1.96
#